data_AF-A0A969D6J3-F1
#
_entry.id   AF-A0A969D6J3-F1
#
_cell.length_a   1.000
_cell.length_b   1.000
_cell.length_c   1.000
_cell.angle_alpha   90.00
_cell.angle_beta   90.00
_cell.angle_gamma   90.00
#
_symmetry.space_group_name_H-M   'P 1'
#
loop_
_entity.id
_entity.type
_entity.pdbx_description
1 polymer ?
#
loop_
_entity_poly.entity_id
_entity_poly.type
_entity_poly.pdbx_seq_one_letter_code
_entity_poly.pdbx_strand_id
1 'polypeptide(L)'
;MGTKNARQLIEANSEKVNRFGFYVNCTGRNCAFSGADQEDAEVIQSEFGNIPVSGFYSGVEIAPLLGVSRPLDWTGVLMLFSKA
;
A
#
# COMPACT_ATOMS: atom_id res chain seq x y z
N MET A 1 -3.78 -14.50 -12.69
CA MET A 1 -3.05 -14.28 -11.41
C MET A 1 -3.96 -13.42 -10.56
N GLY A 2 -4.70 -14.00 -9.62
CA GLY A 2 -5.71 -13.28 -8.85
C GLY A 2 -5.04 -12.25 -7.93
N THR A 3 -5.39 -10.98 -8.08
CA THR A 3 -4.91 -9.90 -7.21
C THR A 3 -5.46 -10.11 -5.81
N LYS A 4 -4.59 -10.52 -4.89
CA LYS A 4 -4.92 -10.52 -3.47
C LYS A 4 -4.93 -9.08 -2.99
N ASN A 5 -6.01 -8.62 -2.36
CA ASN A 5 -6.03 -7.32 -1.69
C ASN A 5 -5.20 -7.35 -0.40
N ALA A 6 -4.97 -6.20 0.24
CA ALA A 6 -4.15 -6.09 1.45
C ALA A 6 -4.62 -7.05 2.56
N ARG A 7 -5.94 -7.16 2.78
CA ARG A 7 -6.53 -8.07 3.75
C ARG A 7 -6.22 -9.53 3.45
N GLN A 8 -6.35 -9.96 2.19
CA GLN A 8 -6.01 -11.31 1.77
C GLN A 8 -4.50 -11.62 1.90
N LEU A 9 -3.63 -10.62 1.80
CA LEU A 9 -2.20 -10.78 2.06
C LEU A 9 -1.91 -10.92 3.56
N ILE A 10 -2.59 -10.16 4.41
CA ILE A 10 -2.51 -10.28 5.87
C ILE A 10 -3.00 -11.65 6.31
N GLU A 11 -4.18 -12.07 5.86
CA GLU A 11 -4.77 -13.37 6.17
C GLU A 11 -3.90 -14.52 5.67
N ALA A 12 -3.39 -14.45 4.43
CA ALA A 12 -2.49 -15.48 3.90
C ALA A 12 -1.15 -15.58 4.65
N ASN A 13 -0.82 -14.59 5.48
CA ASN A 13 0.38 -14.58 6.31
C ASN A 13 0.05 -14.47 7.80
N SER A 14 -1.18 -14.78 8.23
CA SER A 14 -1.63 -14.63 9.63
C SER A 14 -0.84 -15.50 10.61
N GLU A 15 -0.33 -16.64 10.13
CA GLU A 15 0.56 -17.54 10.86
C GLU A 15 1.91 -16.87 11.22
N LYS A 16 2.31 -15.85 10.46
CA LYS A 16 3.54 -15.09 10.67
C LYS A 16 3.22 -13.83 11.47
N VAL A 17 3.90 -13.66 12.60
CA VAL A 17 3.78 -12.44 13.41
C VAL A 17 4.35 -11.26 12.61
N ASN A 18 3.48 -10.49 11.97
CA ASN A 18 3.81 -9.21 11.33
C ASN A 18 4.25 -8.22 12.41
N ARG A 19 5.46 -7.67 12.26
CA ARG A 19 6.05 -6.75 13.25
C ARG A 19 5.98 -5.30 12.83
N PHE A 20 5.95 -5.04 11.53
CA PHE A 20 6.08 -3.72 10.96
C PHE A 20 5.55 -3.67 9.52
N GLY A 21 4.88 -2.57 9.18
CA GLY A 21 4.49 -2.24 7.81
C GLY A 21 5.24 -1.02 7.29
N PHE A 22 5.59 -1.04 6.00
CA PHE A 22 6.11 0.14 5.30
C PHE A 22 5.23 0.46 4.09
N TYR A 23 4.69 1.67 4.06
CA TYR A 23 3.79 2.12 3.00
C TYR A 23 4.38 3.29 2.22
N VAL A 24 4.48 3.14 0.91
CA VAL A 24 4.90 4.19 -0.03
C VAL A 24 3.71 4.51 -0.91
N ASN A 25 3.28 5.77 -0.94
CA ASN A 25 2.22 6.24 -1.82
C ASN A 25 2.74 7.40 -2.67
N CYS A 26 2.61 7.32 -3.99
CA CYS A 26 3.12 8.37 -4.88
C CYS A 26 2.30 9.67 -4.89
N THR A 27 1.12 9.69 -4.27
CA THR A 27 0.29 10.90 -4.16
C THR A 27 -0.80 10.75 -3.09
N GLY A 28 -0.65 11.47 -1.96
CA GLY A 28 -1.67 11.57 -0.91
C GLY A 28 -2.82 12.51 -1.29
N ARG A 29 -3.51 12.23 -2.40
CA ARG A 29 -4.60 13.06 -2.94
C ARG A 29 -5.83 12.24 -3.34
N ASN A 30 -5.98 11.03 -2.78
CA ASN A 30 -7.03 10.11 -3.20
C ASN A 30 -8.41 10.80 -3.10
N CYS A 31 -8.72 11.42 -1.96
CA CYS A 31 -10.02 12.07 -1.75
C CYS A 31 -10.28 13.18 -2.76
N ALA A 32 -9.27 14.02 -3.01
CA ALA A 32 -9.40 15.20 -3.87
C ALA A 32 -9.63 14.84 -5.35
N PHE A 33 -9.18 13.67 -5.81
CA PHE A 33 -9.24 13.28 -7.21
C PHE A 33 -10.32 12.23 -7.51
N SER A 34 -10.49 11.24 -6.64
CA SER A 34 -11.43 10.13 -6.86
C SER A 34 -12.81 10.38 -6.26
N GLY A 35 -12.94 11.39 -5.38
CA GLY A 35 -14.15 11.61 -4.58
C GLY A 35 -14.33 10.59 -3.47
N ALA A 36 -13.28 9.83 -3.12
CA ALA A 36 -13.27 8.97 -1.95
C ALA A 36 -13.34 9.79 -0.65
N ASP A 37 -13.89 9.17 0.39
CA ASP A 37 -14.03 9.82 1.70
C ASP A 37 -12.75 9.74 2.56
N GLN A 38 -11.82 8.84 2.21
CA GLN A 38 -10.64 8.52 2.99
C GLN A 38 -9.39 8.41 2.11
N GLU A 39 -8.25 8.83 2.65
CA GLU A 39 -6.96 8.63 2.01
C GLU A 39 -6.51 7.17 2.16
N ASP A 40 -5.71 6.66 1.21
CA ASP A 40 -5.24 5.26 1.26
C ASP A 40 -4.52 4.94 2.57
N ALA A 41 -3.77 5.92 3.11
CA ALA A 41 -3.07 5.77 4.37
C ALA A 41 -4.00 5.55 5.58
N GLU A 42 -5.21 6.11 5.56
CA GLU A 42 -6.21 5.94 6.63
C GLU A 42 -6.79 4.52 6.59
N VAL A 43 -7.10 4.03 5.38
CA VAL A 43 -7.56 2.66 5.16
C VAL A 43 -6.51 1.66 5.63
N ILE A 44 -5.24 1.86 5.25
CA ILE A 44 -4.13 1.01 5.69
C ILE A 44 -3.98 1.04 7.21
N GLN A 45 -4.05 2.20 7.86
CA GLN A 45 -3.99 2.25 9.33
C GLN A 45 -5.15 1.48 9.99
N SER A 46 -6.37 1.61 9.46
CA SER A 46 -7.54 0.94 10.02
C SER A 46 -7.49 -0.59 9.90
N GLU A 47 -6.97 -1.12 8.79
CA GLU A 47 -6.89 -2.58 8.54
C GLU A 47 -5.75 -3.26 9.32
N PHE A 48 -4.70 -2.52 9.71
CA PHE A 48 -3.52 -3.07 10.37
C PHE A 48 -3.54 -3.01 11.91
N GLY A 49 -4.51 -2.30 12.50
CA GLY A 49 -4.72 -2.24 13.95
C GLY A 49 -3.45 -1.82 14.71
N ASN A 50 -2.92 -2.71 15.54
CA ASN A 50 -1.76 -2.43 16.42
C ASN A 50 -0.38 -2.61 15.75
N ILE A 51 -0.33 -3.01 14.48
CA ILE A 51 0.96 -3.16 13.79
C ILE A 51 1.49 -1.75 13.46
N PRO A 52 2.71 -1.38 13.89
CA PRO A 52 3.27 -0.08 13.54
C PRO A 52 3.49 -0.02 12.03
N VAL A 53 2.90 1.00 11.40
CA VAL A 53 3.09 1.31 9.98
C VAL A 53 3.83 2.63 9.87
N SER A 54 4.96 2.63 9.14
CA SER A 54 5.66 3.86 8.74
C SER A 54 5.53 4.04 7.23
N GLY A 55 5.66 5.27 6.75
CA GLY A 55 5.53 5.55 5.34
C GLY A 55 5.81 6.99 5.00
N PHE A 56 5.85 7.26 3.70
CA PHE A 56 5.97 8.61 3.18
C PHE A 56 5.26 8.72 1.83
N TYR A 57 4.90 9.94 1.48
CA TYR A 57 4.43 10.25 0.14
C TYR A 57 5.65 10.43 -0.76
N SER A 58 5.83 9.54 -1.73
CA SER A 58 6.83 9.71 -2.77
C SER A 58 6.28 10.62 -3.88
N GLY A 59 7.15 11.09 -4.77
CA GLY A 59 6.70 11.57 -6.07
C GLY A 59 6.23 10.39 -6.93
N VAL A 60 6.41 10.50 -8.23
CA VAL A 60 5.95 9.48 -9.19
C VAL A 60 6.69 8.14 -9.07
N GLU A 61 5.96 7.03 -9.15
CA GLU A 61 6.56 5.71 -9.37
C GLU A 61 6.85 5.55 -10.87
N ILE A 62 8.06 5.12 -11.23
CA ILE A 62 8.38 4.78 -12.63
C ILE A 62 8.47 3.27 -12.73
N ALA A 63 7.52 2.67 -13.44
CA ALA A 63 7.49 1.24 -13.68
C ALA A 63 7.13 0.90 -15.14
N PRO A 64 7.46 -0.32 -15.62
CA PRO A 64 7.09 -0.75 -16.97
C PRO A 64 5.58 -0.96 -17.09
N LEU A 65 4.93 -0.23 -18.00
CA LEU A 65 3.54 -0.46 -18.41
C LEU A 65 3.48 -0.63 -19.93
N LEU A 66 3.01 -1.80 -20.38
CA LEU A 66 2.96 -2.18 -21.80
C LEU A 66 4.33 -2.10 -22.50
N GLY A 67 5.39 -2.55 -21.80
CA GLY A 67 6.75 -2.62 -22.35
C GLY A 67 7.51 -1.29 -22.39
N VAL A 68 6.95 -0.22 -21.83
CA VAL A 68 7.57 1.11 -21.79
C VAL A 68 7.54 1.63 -20.36
N SER A 69 8.62 2.24 -19.89
CA SER A 69 8.65 2.94 -18.60
C SER A 69 7.69 4.11 -18.63
N ARG A 70 6.76 4.16 -17.67
CA ARG A 70 5.80 5.27 -17.55
C ARG A 70 5.82 5.85 -16.13
N PRO A 71 5.59 7.16 -16.00
CA PRO A 71 5.17 7.72 -14.72
C PRO A 71 3.82 7.10 -14.37
N LEU A 72 3.78 6.38 -13.25
CA LEU A 72 2.56 5.89 -12.64
C LEU A 72 2.25 6.79 -11.46
N ASP A 73 1.44 7.80 -11.74
CA ASP A 73 0.77 8.54 -10.68
C ASP A 73 -0.29 7.62 -10.08
N TRP A 74 -0.56 7.74 -8.78
CA TRP A 74 -1.58 7.00 -8.01
C TRP A 74 -1.31 5.52 -7.70
N THR A 75 -0.05 5.08 -7.72
CA THR A 75 0.36 3.79 -7.15
C THR A 75 0.71 3.87 -5.67
N GLY A 76 0.34 2.83 -4.94
CA GLY A 76 0.74 2.61 -3.56
C GLY A 76 1.34 1.22 -3.40
N VAL A 77 2.48 1.14 -2.71
CA VAL A 77 3.13 -0.13 -2.37
C VAL A 77 3.14 -0.30 -0.87
N LEU A 78 2.53 -1.40 -0.41
CA LEU A 78 2.57 -1.83 0.98
C LEU A 78 3.51 -3.03 1.12
N MET A 79 4.48 -2.90 2.03
CA MET A 79 5.38 -3.99 2.43
C MET A 79 5.11 -4.40 3.87
N LEU A 80 5.04 -5.72 4.11
CA LEU A 80 4.85 -6.31 5.44
C LEU A 80 6.09 -7.11 5.84
N PHE A 81 6.60 -6.81 7.02
CA PHE A 81 7.76 -7.48 7.58
C PHE A 81 7.32 -8.41 8.69
N SER A 82 7.55 -9.70 8.48
CA SER A 82 7.24 -10.76 9.44
C SER A 82 8.51 -11.44 9.93
N LYS A 83 8.43 -12.15 11.06
CA LYS A 83 9.48 -13.08 11.45
C LYS A 83 9.64 -14.15 10.34
N ALA A 84 10.89 -14.55 10.09
CA ALA A 84 11.24 -15.64 9.19
C ALA A 84 10.71 -16.99 9.71
#